data_AF-A0ABC9U4R2-F1
#
_entry.id   AF-A0ABC9U4R2-F1
#
_cell.length_a   1.000
_cell.length_b   1.000
_cell.length_c   1.000
_cell.angle_alpha   90.00
_cell.angle_beta   90.00
_cell.angle_gamma   90.00
#
_symmetry.space_group_name_H-M   'P 1'
#
loop_
_entity.id
_entity.type
_entity.pdbx_description
1 polymer ?
#
loop_
_entity_poly.entity_id
_entity_poly.type
_entity_poly.pdbx_seq_one_letter_code
_entity_poly.pdbx_strand_id
1 'polypeptide(L)'
;MVITDIEKAIVERLRKGMGRMAKNVRSYGGELDGEPAEVLRQLPAVWVTFGGVQKTEPYSTARQRFVTHGRFVVVVGERSLRSEEAARMGGPHVQEVGTYILVAAVRRLLSGQDMADTGIKIDPLSPGRVRTLFNTQIETQAFSVFACEFDTKWIESALENGRYPLTDAPEGHVDHMFQIYGGATTDDDPAWLKTRLSYDLKQPDKDNAAEDIISHEQN
;
A
#
# COMPACT_ATOMS: atom_id res chain seq x y z
N MET A 1 7.32 -1.40 -5.07
CA MET A 1 5.95 -1.50 -5.64
C MET A 1 5.02 -0.97 -4.57
N VAL A 2 4.23 0.07 -4.88
CA VAL A 2 3.52 0.89 -3.88
C VAL A 2 2.75 0.05 -2.85
N ILE A 3 1.99 -0.97 -3.27
CA ILE A 3 1.24 -1.85 -2.36
C ILE A 3 2.16 -2.57 -1.36
N THR A 4 3.24 -3.20 -1.84
CA THR A 4 4.22 -3.88 -0.98
C THR A 4 4.93 -2.93 -0.03
N ASP A 5 5.22 -1.72 -0.50
CA ASP A 5 5.92 -0.72 0.29
C ASP A 5 5.01 -0.22 1.42
N ILE A 6 3.72 0.02 1.14
CA ILE A 6 2.72 0.37 2.15
C ILE A 6 2.55 -0.77 3.17
N GLU A 7 2.43 -2.02 2.71
CA GLU A 7 2.26 -3.17 3.61
C GLU A 7 3.46 -3.29 4.57
N LYS A 8 4.69 -3.19 4.06
CA LYS A 8 5.91 -3.20 4.87
C LYS A 8 5.95 -2.05 5.87
N ALA A 9 5.55 -0.84 5.46
CA ALA A 9 5.49 0.32 6.34
C ALA A 9 4.49 0.12 7.48
N ILE A 10 3.30 -0.43 7.18
CA ILE A 10 2.29 -0.78 8.19
C ILE A 10 2.84 -1.81 9.17
N VAL A 11 3.45 -2.90 8.67
CA VAL A 11 4.05 -3.95 9.50
C VAL A 11 5.11 -3.37 10.43
N GLU A 12 6.04 -2.60 9.90
CA GLU A 12 7.16 -2.05 10.70
C GLU A 12 6.66 -1.07 11.76
N ARG A 13 5.67 -0.24 11.42
CA ARG A 13 5.04 0.67 12.37
C ARG A 13 4.32 -0.08 13.50
N LEU A 14 3.54 -1.11 13.17
CA LEU A 14 2.88 -1.94 14.17
C LEU A 14 3.90 -2.68 15.04
N ARG A 15 4.97 -3.23 14.44
CA ARG A 15 6.03 -3.94 15.16
C ARG A 15 6.69 -3.04 16.19
N LYS A 16 7.03 -1.81 15.81
CA LYS A 16 7.61 -0.80 16.72
C LYS A 16 6.61 -0.35 17.78
N GLY A 17 5.39 -0.01 17.38
CA GLY A 17 4.38 0.60 18.25
C GLY A 17 3.74 -0.36 19.26
N MET A 18 3.61 -1.64 18.91
CA MET A 18 2.99 -2.65 19.77
C MET A 18 3.98 -3.27 20.76
N GLY A 19 5.30 -3.16 20.51
CA GLY A 19 6.33 -3.67 21.39
C GLY A 19 6.12 -5.15 21.75
N ARG A 20 5.78 -5.43 23.01
CA ARG A 20 5.59 -6.80 23.54
C ARG A 20 4.14 -7.29 23.52
N MET A 21 3.19 -6.51 22.98
CA MET A 21 1.77 -6.87 22.94
C MET A 21 1.47 -8.04 21.99
N ALA A 22 2.25 -8.17 20.92
CA ALA A 22 2.11 -9.26 19.96
C ALA A 22 3.48 -9.91 19.73
N LYS A 23 3.51 -11.24 19.68
CA LYS A 23 4.74 -12.00 19.43
C LYS A 23 5.13 -11.93 17.96
N ASN A 24 4.14 -11.96 17.07
CA ASN A 24 4.33 -11.98 15.63
C ASN A 24 3.61 -10.79 15.00
N VAL A 25 4.37 -9.89 14.37
CA VAL A 25 3.84 -8.80 13.56
C VAL A 25 4.48 -8.88 12.18
N ARG A 26 3.72 -9.30 11.15
CA ARG A 26 4.25 -9.55 9.80
C ARG A 26 3.17 -9.48 8.72
N SER A 27 3.57 -9.56 7.44
CA SER A 27 2.64 -9.76 6.33
C SER A 27 1.94 -11.12 6.43
N TYR A 28 0.67 -11.18 6.03
CA TYR A 28 -0.12 -12.41 5.99
C TYR A 28 0.37 -13.32 4.86
N GLY A 29 0.64 -14.58 5.16
CA GLY A 29 1.09 -15.61 4.24
C GLY A 29 0.22 -16.86 4.24
N GLY A 30 -1.03 -16.77 4.73
CA GLY A 30 -1.93 -17.93 4.87
C GLY A 30 -1.96 -18.52 6.27
N GLU A 31 -1.55 -17.78 7.31
CA GLU A 31 -1.46 -18.31 8.66
C GLU A 31 -2.79 -18.80 9.24
N LEU A 32 -3.92 -18.31 8.73
CA LEU A 32 -5.25 -18.76 9.16
C LEU A 32 -5.78 -19.95 8.34
N ASP A 33 -5.11 -20.33 7.26
CA ASP A 33 -5.51 -21.41 6.37
C ASP A 33 -4.91 -22.78 6.78
N GLY A 34 -4.00 -22.77 7.75
CA GLY A 34 -3.38 -23.97 8.32
C GLY A 34 -4.24 -24.66 9.40
N GLU A 35 -3.70 -25.74 9.95
CA GLU A 35 -4.36 -26.46 11.05
C GLU A 35 -4.52 -25.55 12.28
N PRO A 36 -5.66 -25.57 13.00
CA PRO A 36 -5.91 -24.61 14.07
C PRO A 36 -4.85 -24.60 15.18
N ALA A 37 -4.23 -25.76 15.46
CA ALA A 37 -3.13 -25.87 16.42
C ALA A 37 -1.89 -25.06 16.00
N GLU A 38 -1.63 -24.93 14.69
CA GLU A 38 -0.52 -24.12 14.16
C GLU A 38 -0.81 -22.63 14.30
N VAL A 39 -2.06 -22.23 14.07
CA VAL A 39 -2.53 -20.85 14.29
C VAL A 39 -2.33 -20.47 15.77
N LEU A 40 -2.80 -21.30 16.69
CA LEU A 40 -2.72 -21.06 18.14
C LEU A 40 -1.27 -20.86 18.64
N ARG A 41 -0.28 -21.55 18.05
CA ARG A 41 1.14 -21.40 18.41
C ARG A 41 1.71 -20.02 18.04
N GLN A 42 1.09 -19.33 17.09
CA GLN A 42 1.53 -18.02 16.63
C GLN A 42 0.93 -16.89 17.47
N LEU A 43 -0.14 -17.14 18.23
CA LEU A 43 -0.85 -16.14 19.03
C LEU A 43 -0.08 -15.76 20.31
N PRO A 44 -0.12 -14.48 20.75
CA PRO A 44 -0.80 -13.35 20.12
C PRO A 44 -0.08 -12.87 18.85
N ALA A 45 -0.84 -12.62 17.79
CA ALA A 45 -0.32 -12.29 16.47
C ALA A 45 -1.08 -11.14 15.81
N VAL A 46 -0.37 -10.43 14.93
CA VAL A 46 -0.87 -9.38 14.07
C VAL A 46 -0.35 -9.61 12.66
N TRP A 47 -1.25 -9.80 11.71
CA TRP A 47 -0.94 -10.01 10.31
C TRP A 47 -1.51 -8.90 9.45
N VAL A 48 -0.73 -8.41 8.49
CA VAL A 48 -1.15 -7.35 7.57
C VAL A 48 -1.28 -7.93 6.17
N THR A 49 -2.37 -7.63 5.47
CA THR A 49 -2.56 -8.03 4.08
C THR A 49 -3.19 -6.91 3.27
N PHE A 50 -2.92 -6.89 1.97
CA PHE A 50 -3.71 -6.10 1.05
C PHE A 50 -5.10 -6.72 0.86
N GLY A 51 -6.14 -5.92 1.09
CA GLY A 51 -7.56 -6.28 0.93
C GLY A 51 -8.13 -5.95 -0.45
N GLY A 52 -7.32 -5.41 -1.36
CA GLY A 52 -7.70 -5.10 -2.73
C GLY A 52 -7.98 -3.62 -2.98
N VAL A 53 -8.04 -3.28 -4.27
CA VAL A 53 -8.47 -1.97 -4.76
C VAL A 53 -10.00 -1.86 -4.65
N GLN A 54 -10.48 -0.84 -3.95
CA GLN A 54 -11.91 -0.60 -3.73
C GLN A 54 -12.54 0.20 -4.87
N LYS A 55 -11.79 1.16 -5.40
CA LYS A 55 -12.17 1.98 -6.56
C LYS A 55 -10.94 2.60 -7.21
N THR A 56 -11.07 2.92 -8.49
CA THR A 56 -10.07 3.67 -9.26
C THR A 56 -10.78 4.76 -10.05
N GLU A 57 -10.27 5.98 -9.99
CA GLU A 57 -10.87 7.13 -10.66
C GLU A 57 -9.81 7.95 -11.44
N PRO A 58 -10.12 8.50 -12.62
CA PRO A 58 -9.17 9.31 -13.37
C PRO A 58 -8.73 10.55 -12.57
N TYR A 59 -7.41 10.76 -12.49
CA TYR A 59 -6.83 11.95 -11.85
C TYR A 59 -6.71 13.13 -12.84
N SER A 60 -6.53 12.83 -14.13
CA SER A 60 -6.28 13.83 -15.18
C SER A 60 -7.20 13.60 -16.38
N THR A 61 -7.47 14.68 -17.13
CA THR A 61 -8.17 14.66 -18.42
C THR A 61 -7.47 13.77 -19.45
N ALA A 62 -6.13 13.66 -19.38
CA ALA A 62 -5.34 12.76 -20.23
C ALA A 62 -5.55 11.26 -19.90
N ARG A 63 -6.21 10.93 -18.78
CA ARG A 63 -6.52 9.55 -18.33
C ARG A 63 -5.30 8.61 -18.22
N GLN A 64 -4.09 9.15 -18.15
CA GLN A 64 -2.86 8.39 -17.91
C GLN A 64 -2.51 8.29 -16.41
N ARG A 65 -3.21 9.04 -15.55
CA ARG A 65 -3.05 8.98 -14.09
C ARG A 65 -4.37 8.67 -13.43
N PHE A 66 -4.31 7.82 -12.42
CA PHE A 66 -5.48 7.36 -11.68
C PHE A 66 -5.25 7.51 -10.19
N VAL A 67 -6.29 7.92 -9.48
CA VAL A 67 -6.35 7.80 -8.02
C VAL A 67 -6.88 6.41 -7.71
N THR A 68 -6.03 5.58 -7.12
CA THR A 68 -6.35 4.21 -6.73
C THR A 68 -6.60 4.16 -5.24
N HIS A 69 -7.78 3.68 -4.83
CA HIS A 69 -8.19 3.55 -3.44
C HIS A 69 -7.98 2.12 -2.98
N GLY A 70 -6.97 1.89 -2.15
CA GLY A 70 -6.64 0.57 -1.63
C GLY A 70 -7.11 0.36 -0.21
N ARG A 71 -7.48 -0.89 0.11
CA ARG A 71 -7.76 -1.34 1.47
C ARG A 71 -6.64 -2.23 1.95
N PHE A 72 -6.15 -1.98 3.15
CA PHE A 72 -5.31 -2.90 3.91
C PHE A 72 -6.10 -3.47 5.08
N VAL A 73 -5.88 -4.74 5.39
CA VAL A 73 -6.54 -5.44 6.48
C VAL A 73 -5.49 -5.89 7.47
N VAL A 74 -5.67 -5.50 8.72
CA VAL A 74 -4.86 -5.96 9.85
C VAL A 74 -5.66 -6.98 10.63
N VAL A 75 -5.23 -8.23 10.55
CA VAL A 75 -5.79 -9.34 11.31
C VAL A 75 -5.07 -9.42 12.66
N VAL A 76 -5.83 -9.42 13.75
CA VAL A 76 -5.31 -9.58 15.11
C VAL A 76 -5.91 -10.82 15.74
N GLY A 77 -5.10 -11.60 16.44
CA GLY A 77 -5.55 -12.80 17.12
C GLY A 77 -4.91 -12.96 18.48
N GLU A 78 -5.68 -13.49 19.43
CA GLU A 78 -5.23 -13.87 20.77
C GLU A 78 -5.92 -15.18 21.21
N ARG A 79 -5.23 -15.94 22.07
CA ARG A 79 -5.80 -17.14 22.71
C ARG A 79 -5.76 -17.01 24.22
N SER A 80 -6.79 -17.53 24.86
CA SER A 80 -6.86 -17.71 26.30
C SER A 80 -6.99 -19.17 26.68
N LEU A 81 -6.30 -19.55 27.77
CA LEU A 81 -6.40 -20.85 28.43
C LEU A 81 -7.57 -20.92 29.43
N ARG A 82 -8.26 -19.80 29.69
CA ARG A 82 -9.27 -19.67 30.75
C ARG A 82 -10.69 -19.62 30.21
N SER A 83 -10.95 -18.70 29.29
CA SER A 83 -12.28 -18.52 28.68
C SER A 83 -12.19 -17.65 27.43
N GLU A 84 -13.24 -17.68 26.61
CA GLU A 84 -13.37 -16.79 25.46
C GLU A 84 -13.43 -15.30 25.86
N GLU A 85 -14.10 -14.99 26.97
CA GLU A 85 -14.17 -13.63 27.50
C GLU A 85 -12.78 -13.09 27.84
N ALA A 86 -11.94 -13.91 28.48
CA ALA A 86 -10.55 -13.56 28.75
C ALA A 86 -9.73 -13.40 27.46
N ALA A 87 -10.02 -14.14 26.39
CA ALA A 87 -9.34 -13.98 25.10
C ALA A 87 -9.67 -12.64 24.41
N ARG A 88 -10.85 -12.06 24.71
CA ARG A 88 -11.28 -10.77 24.17
C ARG A 88 -10.82 -9.60 25.03
N MET A 89 -11.05 -9.69 26.33
CA MET A 89 -10.84 -8.61 27.31
C MET A 89 -9.39 -8.52 27.80
N GLY A 90 -8.65 -9.63 27.67
CA GLY A 90 -7.37 -9.80 28.32
C GLY A 90 -7.54 -10.38 29.72
N GLY A 91 -6.42 -10.60 30.38
CA GLY A 91 -6.37 -11.17 31.72
C GLY A 91 -5.46 -10.38 32.66
N PRO A 92 -5.37 -10.79 33.93
CA PRO A 92 -4.58 -10.10 34.95
C PRO A 92 -3.07 -10.08 34.64
N HIS A 93 -2.57 -10.95 33.76
CA HIS A 93 -1.17 -10.96 33.37
C HIS A 93 -0.91 -10.10 32.13
N VAL A 94 0.22 -9.39 32.08
CA VAL A 94 0.62 -8.52 30.95
C VAL A 94 0.74 -9.26 29.60
N GLN A 95 0.80 -10.60 29.64
CA GLN A 95 0.86 -11.45 28.44
C GLN A 95 -0.54 -11.84 27.92
N GLU A 96 -1.58 -11.70 28.74
CA GLU A 96 -2.98 -11.92 28.39
C GLU A 96 -3.55 -10.59 27.88
N VAL A 97 -3.08 -10.13 26.71
CA VAL A 97 -3.40 -8.79 26.19
C VAL A 97 -4.86 -8.67 25.82
N GLY A 98 -5.46 -9.74 25.29
CA GLY A 98 -6.83 -9.72 24.81
C GLY A 98 -6.98 -9.05 23.44
N THR A 99 -7.88 -9.60 22.64
CA THR A 99 -8.06 -9.18 21.25
C THR A 99 -8.56 -7.74 21.13
N TYR A 100 -9.39 -7.25 22.05
CA TYR A 100 -9.90 -5.87 22.00
C TYR A 100 -8.80 -4.83 22.26
N ILE A 101 -7.84 -5.14 23.13
CA ILE A 101 -6.68 -4.26 23.36
C ILE A 101 -5.80 -4.23 22.10
N LEU A 102 -5.59 -5.38 21.43
CA LEU A 102 -4.89 -5.43 20.14
C LEU A 102 -5.60 -4.60 19.06
N VAL A 103 -6.92 -4.73 18.94
CA VAL A 103 -7.74 -3.91 18.02
C VAL A 103 -7.55 -2.41 18.31
N ALA A 104 -7.66 -2.01 19.59
CA ALA A 104 -7.50 -0.61 19.99
C ALA A 104 -6.09 -0.09 19.67
N ALA A 105 -5.05 -0.87 19.95
CA ALA A 105 -3.66 -0.51 19.66
C ALA A 105 -3.40 -0.33 18.16
N VAL A 106 -3.83 -1.30 17.34
CA VAL A 106 -3.70 -1.22 15.88
C VAL A 106 -4.38 0.02 15.33
N ARG A 107 -5.64 0.27 15.73
CA ARG A 107 -6.38 1.47 15.31
C ARG A 107 -5.68 2.75 15.74
N ARG A 108 -5.16 2.81 16.97
CA ARG A 108 -4.47 3.99 17.49
C ARG A 108 -3.14 4.27 16.78
N LEU A 109 -2.43 3.22 16.40
CA LEU A 109 -1.14 3.31 15.72
C LEU A 109 -1.28 3.71 14.26
N LEU A 110 -2.32 3.24 13.56
CA LEU A 110 -2.46 3.42 12.10
C LEU A 110 -3.37 4.55 11.67
N SER A 111 -4.41 4.90 12.45
CA SER A 111 -5.38 5.92 12.02
C SER A 111 -4.71 7.27 11.80
N GLY A 112 -4.94 7.87 10.63
CA GLY A 112 -4.40 9.16 10.24
C GLY A 112 -2.90 9.16 9.94
N GLN A 113 -2.29 8.01 9.69
CA GLN A 113 -0.87 7.92 9.34
C GLN A 113 -0.68 7.77 7.84
N ASP A 114 0.19 8.59 7.27
CA ASP A 114 0.54 8.62 5.84
C ASP A 114 1.88 7.92 5.54
N MET A 115 2.61 7.46 6.57
CA MET A 115 3.93 6.83 6.46
C MET A 115 4.97 7.72 5.75
N ALA A 116 4.85 9.04 5.86
CA ALA A 116 5.72 9.99 5.18
C ALA A 116 7.21 9.79 5.52
N ASP A 117 7.53 9.27 6.71
CA ASP A 117 8.89 8.92 7.16
C ASP A 117 9.55 7.81 6.32
N THR A 118 8.78 7.05 5.55
CA THR A 118 9.26 5.98 4.67
C THR A 118 9.44 6.43 3.21
N GLY A 119 9.08 7.67 2.88
CA GLY A 119 9.14 8.21 1.51
C GLY A 119 7.98 7.80 0.60
N ILE A 120 7.03 7.00 1.11
CA ILE A 120 5.83 6.59 0.39
C ILE A 120 4.84 7.76 0.32
N LYS A 121 4.19 7.93 -0.84
CA LYS A 121 3.19 8.96 -1.07
C LYS A 121 1.78 8.36 -1.10
N ILE A 122 1.15 8.33 0.07
CA ILE A 122 -0.25 7.94 0.24
C ILE A 122 -1.02 9.00 1.03
N ASP A 123 -2.33 9.02 0.88
CA ASP A 123 -3.19 9.71 1.85
C ASP A 123 -3.16 8.99 3.22
N PRO A 124 -3.41 9.70 4.33
CA PRO A 124 -3.47 9.10 5.65
C PRO A 124 -4.45 7.92 5.72
N LEU A 125 -4.01 6.82 6.35
CA LEU A 125 -4.84 5.63 6.57
C LEU A 125 -6.11 5.98 7.34
N SER A 126 -7.26 5.78 6.69
CA SER A 126 -8.58 5.99 7.24
C SER A 126 -9.09 4.68 7.86
N PRO A 127 -9.44 4.64 9.15
CA PRO A 127 -9.92 3.42 9.77
C PRO A 127 -11.30 3.03 9.24
N GLY A 128 -11.43 1.81 8.77
CA GLY A 128 -12.66 1.20 8.30
C GLY A 128 -13.32 0.30 9.35
N ARG A 129 -14.01 -0.74 8.86
CA ARG A 129 -14.76 -1.69 9.69
C ARG A 129 -13.82 -2.58 10.49
N VAL A 130 -14.32 -3.03 11.64
CA VAL A 130 -13.73 -4.10 12.44
C VAL A 130 -14.71 -5.25 12.44
N ARG A 131 -14.28 -6.45 12.03
CA ARG A 131 -15.11 -7.65 11.96
C ARG A 131 -14.45 -8.84 12.62
N THR A 132 -15.23 -9.69 13.26
CA THR A 132 -14.75 -10.98 13.76
C THR A 132 -14.55 -11.92 12.58
N LEU A 133 -13.40 -12.61 12.52
CA LEU A 133 -13.13 -13.66 11.53
C LEU A 133 -13.42 -15.04 12.09
N PHE A 134 -12.97 -15.32 13.32
CA PHE A 134 -13.19 -16.57 14.02
C PHE A 134 -13.44 -16.33 15.50
N ASN A 135 -14.33 -17.15 16.05
CA ASN A 135 -14.57 -17.24 17.47
C ASN A 135 -14.97 -18.67 17.82
N THR A 136 -14.02 -19.45 18.31
CA THR A 136 -14.21 -20.89 18.54
C THR A 136 -13.32 -21.38 19.67
N GLN A 137 -13.74 -22.46 20.34
CA GLN A 137 -12.93 -23.20 21.30
C GLN A 137 -12.38 -24.45 20.65
N ILE A 138 -11.08 -24.71 20.82
CA ILE A 138 -10.42 -25.93 20.36
C ILE A 138 -9.69 -26.55 21.54
N GLU A 139 -10.02 -27.81 21.85
CA GLU A 139 -9.32 -28.64 22.85
C GLU A 139 -8.98 -27.89 24.15
N THR A 140 -9.95 -27.16 24.74
CA THR A 140 -9.87 -26.34 25.97
C THR A 140 -9.27 -24.94 25.86
N GLN A 141 -8.86 -24.49 24.67
CA GLN A 141 -8.36 -23.13 24.44
C GLN A 141 -9.35 -22.33 23.59
N ALA A 142 -9.77 -21.17 24.10
CA ALA A 142 -10.58 -20.22 23.35
C ALA A 142 -9.65 -19.26 22.61
N PHE A 143 -9.90 -19.00 21.34
CA PHE A 143 -9.18 -17.96 20.61
C PHE A 143 -10.15 -17.08 19.80
N SER A 144 -9.77 -15.82 19.68
CA SER A 144 -10.57 -14.79 19.05
C SER A 144 -9.72 -14.09 17.99
N VAL A 145 -10.28 -13.90 16.80
CA VAL A 145 -9.60 -13.26 15.67
C VAL A 145 -10.47 -12.16 15.09
N PHE A 146 -9.90 -10.98 14.91
CA PHE A 146 -10.56 -9.81 14.31
C PHE A 146 -9.78 -9.29 13.12
N ALA A 147 -10.49 -8.76 12.13
CA ALA A 147 -9.93 -7.99 11.02
C ALA A 147 -10.29 -6.51 11.17
N CYS A 148 -9.27 -5.65 11.11
CA CYS A 148 -9.39 -4.19 11.09
C CYS A 148 -9.06 -3.68 9.69
N GLU A 149 -10.02 -3.04 9.03
CA GLU A 149 -9.82 -2.43 7.71
C GLU A 149 -9.22 -1.02 7.82
N PHE A 150 -8.32 -0.67 6.91
CA PHE A 150 -7.78 0.67 6.73
C PHE A 150 -7.74 1.01 5.25
N ASP A 151 -8.36 2.12 4.88
CA ASP A 151 -8.41 2.61 3.50
C ASP A 151 -7.39 3.74 3.30
N THR A 152 -6.76 3.77 2.14
CA THR A 152 -5.89 4.87 1.69
C THR A 152 -6.00 5.02 0.17
N LYS A 153 -5.36 6.03 -0.40
CA LYS A 153 -5.24 6.21 -1.83
C LYS A 153 -3.86 6.70 -2.24
N TRP A 154 -3.47 6.37 -3.45
CA TRP A 154 -2.25 6.82 -4.11
C TRP A 154 -2.52 7.12 -5.58
N ILE A 155 -1.56 7.77 -6.23
CA ILE A 155 -1.63 8.04 -7.66
C ILE A 155 -0.82 6.97 -8.40
N GLU A 156 -1.46 6.32 -9.36
CA GLU A 156 -0.83 5.40 -10.30
C GLU A 156 -0.76 6.05 -11.68
N SER A 157 0.30 5.75 -12.41
CA SER A 157 0.44 6.14 -13.82
C SER A 157 0.31 4.89 -14.68
N ALA A 158 -0.55 4.96 -15.69
CA ALA A 158 -0.70 3.95 -16.70
C ALA A 158 0.23 4.25 -17.89
N LEU A 159 0.55 3.20 -18.64
CA LEU A 159 1.22 3.35 -19.93
C LEU A 159 0.32 4.12 -20.90
N GLU A 160 0.95 4.81 -21.84
CA GLU A 160 0.22 5.39 -22.96
C GLU A 160 -0.41 4.31 -23.84
N ASN A 161 -1.47 4.65 -24.55
CA ASN A 161 -2.16 3.70 -25.40
C ASN A 161 -1.22 3.12 -26.47
N GLY A 162 -1.05 1.80 -26.48
CA GLY A 162 -0.20 1.08 -27.42
C GLY A 162 1.30 1.02 -27.05
N ARG A 163 1.72 1.65 -25.95
CA ARG A 163 3.10 1.54 -25.44
C ARG A 163 3.25 0.31 -24.53
N TYR A 164 4.48 -0.18 -24.47
CA TYR A 164 4.97 -1.10 -23.45
C TYR A 164 5.88 -0.36 -22.45
N PRO A 165 6.26 -0.98 -21.32
CA PRO A 165 7.21 -0.40 -20.37
C PRO A 165 8.51 0.08 -21.02
N LEU A 166 9.12 1.11 -20.46
CA LEU A 166 10.32 1.74 -21.00
C LEU A 166 11.51 0.76 -21.13
N THR A 167 12.15 0.73 -22.30
CA THR A 167 13.43 0.05 -22.52
C THR A 167 14.50 0.64 -21.58
N ASP A 168 15.24 -0.22 -20.86
CA ASP A 168 16.32 0.18 -19.95
C ASP A 168 15.97 1.26 -18.89
N ALA A 169 14.68 1.37 -18.53
CA ALA A 169 14.18 2.06 -17.35
C ALA A 169 15.13 1.98 -16.13
N PRO A 170 15.59 3.14 -15.60
CA PRO A 170 16.51 3.21 -14.48
C PRO A 170 16.02 2.52 -13.19
N GLU A 171 16.94 2.19 -12.30
CA GLU A 171 16.61 1.69 -10.97
C GLU A 171 15.74 2.72 -10.21
N GLY A 172 14.60 2.26 -9.69
CA GLY A 172 13.60 3.12 -9.04
C GLY A 172 12.50 3.65 -9.98
N HIS A 173 12.62 3.47 -11.30
CA HIS A 173 11.53 3.75 -12.24
C HIS A 173 10.40 2.72 -12.10
N VAL A 174 9.16 3.15 -12.33
CA VAL A 174 7.96 2.27 -12.23
C VAL A 174 7.92 1.18 -13.29
N ASP A 175 8.76 1.23 -14.31
CA ASP A 175 8.83 0.21 -15.35
C ASP A 175 9.98 -0.79 -15.13
N HIS A 176 10.90 -0.51 -14.19
CA HIS A 176 12.10 -1.31 -13.97
C HIS A 176 11.77 -2.77 -13.63
N MET A 177 10.65 -3.04 -12.95
CA MET A 177 10.27 -4.41 -12.61
C MET A 177 9.93 -5.26 -13.84
N PHE A 178 9.47 -4.67 -14.95
CA PHE A 178 9.10 -5.44 -16.14
C PHE A 178 10.32 -6.01 -16.87
N GLN A 179 11.48 -5.35 -16.75
CA GLN A 179 12.74 -5.83 -17.34
C GLN A 179 13.22 -7.13 -16.70
N ILE A 180 13.02 -7.26 -15.39
CA ILE A 180 13.41 -8.46 -14.62
C ILE A 180 12.73 -9.71 -15.20
N TYR A 181 11.54 -9.55 -15.78
CA TYR A 181 10.74 -10.64 -16.33
C TYR A 181 10.80 -10.74 -17.87
N GLY A 182 11.63 -9.92 -18.55
CA GLY A 182 11.85 -10.01 -19.99
C GLY A 182 10.60 -9.72 -20.84
N GLY A 183 9.72 -8.82 -20.39
CA GLY A 183 8.55 -8.40 -21.15
C GLY A 183 8.90 -7.59 -22.40
N ALA A 184 7.91 -7.35 -23.27
CA ALA A 184 8.05 -6.38 -24.35
C ALA A 184 8.29 -4.97 -23.79
N THR A 185 9.10 -4.18 -24.47
CA THR A 185 9.43 -2.79 -24.10
C THR A 185 9.18 -1.83 -25.25
N THR A 186 9.17 -0.53 -24.95
CA THR A 186 9.18 0.53 -25.96
C THR A 186 10.22 1.57 -25.60
N ASP A 187 10.92 2.10 -26.61
CA ASP A 187 11.89 3.16 -26.41
C ASP A 187 11.21 4.47 -25.97
N ASP A 188 11.97 5.31 -25.25
CA ASP A 188 11.50 6.60 -24.79
C ASP A 188 11.18 7.52 -25.98
N ASP A 189 10.39 8.57 -25.72
CA ASP A 189 10.17 9.60 -26.72
C ASP A 189 11.49 10.27 -27.13
N PRO A 190 11.63 10.64 -28.41
CA PRO A 190 12.81 11.37 -28.87
C PRO A 190 13.00 12.64 -28.02
N ALA A 191 14.23 12.88 -27.59
CA ALA A 191 14.54 14.07 -26.80
C ALA A 191 14.07 15.34 -27.52
N TRP A 192 13.32 16.19 -26.80
CA TRP A 192 12.86 17.47 -27.35
C TRP A 192 14.00 18.50 -27.31
N LEU A 193 14.86 18.48 -28.32
CA LEU A 193 16.09 19.28 -28.32
C LEU A 193 15.85 20.76 -28.62
N LYS A 194 14.91 21.10 -29.52
CA LYS A 194 14.67 22.46 -29.98
C LYS A 194 13.21 22.73 -30.29
N THR A 195 12.76 23.95 -30.02
CA THR A 195 11.48 24.50 -30.46
C THR A 195 11.73 25.69 -31.37
N ARG A 196 11.22 25.63 -32.60
CA ARG A 196 11.22 26.75 -33.54
C ARG A 196 9.84 27.39 -33.53
N LEU A 197 9.78 28.67 -33.20
CA LEU A 197 8.58 29.50 -33.28
C LEU A 197 8.75 30.44 -34.46
N SER A 198 7.78 30.46 -35.37
CA SER A 198 7.78 31.37 -36.53
C SER A 198 6.49 32.16 -36.55
N TYR A 199 6.60 33.46 -36.76
CA TYR A 199 5.50 34.40 -36.65
C TYR A 199 5.30 35.16 -37.95
N ASP A 200 4.04 35.24 -38.37
CA ASP A 200 3.62 36.10 -39.47
C ASP A 200 3.17 37.46 -38.92
N LEU A 201 3.86 38.51 -39.35
CA LEU A 201 3.49 39.89 -39.00
C LEU A 201 2.30 40.35 -39.86
N LYS A 202 1.45 41.23 -39.33
CA LYS A 202 0.35 41.81 -40.11
C LYS A 202 0.93 42.69 -41.22
N GLN A 203 0.88 42.19 -42.47
CA GLN A 203 1.56 42.67 -43.69
C GLN A 203 3.04 42.24 -43.77
N PRO A 204 3.29 40.94 -43.98
CA PRO A 204 4.65 40.43 -44.12
C PRO A 204 5.18 40.70 -45.53
N ASP A 205 6.40 41.25 -45.65
CA ASP A 205 7.14 41.29 -46.92
C ASP A 205 7.65 39.89 -47.36
N LYS A 206 7.68 38.93 -46.42
CA LYS A 206 8.04 37.50 -46.60
C LYS A 206 7.37 36.62 -45.54
N ASP A 207 7.03 35.37 -45.89
CA ASP A 207 6.56 34.35 -44.94
C ASP A 207 7.56 34.14 -43.78
N ASN A 208 7.06 33.92 -42.55
CA ASN A 208 7.86 33.81 -41.32
C ASN A 208 8.71 35.07 -41.00
N ALA A 209 8.05 36.23 -40.98
CA ALA A 209 8.70 37.52 -40.80
C ALA A 209 9.49 37.70 -39.48
N ALA A 210 9.26 36.83 -38.48
CA ALA A 210 10.10 36.70 -37.29
C ALA A 210 10.23 35.23 -36.84
N GLU A 211 11.39 34.84 -36.30
CA GLU A 211 11.67 33.49 -35.81
C GLU A 211 12.40 33.54 -34.46
N ASP A 212 11.98 32.69 -33.52
CA ASP A 212 12.72 32.36 -32.30
C ASP A 212 13.04 30.85 -32.25
N ILE A 213 14.28 30.50 -31.91
CA ILE A 213 14.70 29.11 -31.68
C ILE A 213 15.08 28.95 -30.20
N ILE A 214 14.30 28.16 -29.48
CA ILE A 214 14.57 27.79 -28.09
C ILE A 214 15.28 26.43 -28.11
N SER A 215 16.47 26.36 -27.51
CA SER A 215 17.19 25.09 -27.32
C SER A 215 16.97 24.60 -25.89
N HIS A 216 16.69 23.30 -25.73
CA HIS A 216 16.52 22.66 -24.43
C HIS A 216 17.77 21.83 -24.13
N GLU A 217 18.39 22.03 -22.97
CA GLU A 217 19.52 21.21 -22.54
C GLU A 217 19.05 19.80 -22.15
N GLN A 218 19.82 18.78 -22.53
CA GLN A 218 19.67 17.44 -21.97
C GLN A 218 20.28 17.45 -20.57
N ASN A 219 19.43 17.43 -19.54
CA ASN A 219 19.85 17.10 -18.18
C ASN A 219 19.83 15.59 -17.97
#